data_AF-A0A919PY36-F1
#
_entry.id   AF-A0A919PY36-F1
#
_cell.length_a   1.000
_cell.length_b   1.000
_cell.length_c   1.000
_cell.angle_alpha   90.00
_cell.angle_beta   90.00
_cell.angle_gamma   90.00
#
_symmetry.space_group_name_H-M   'P 1'
#
loop_
_entity.id
_entity.type
_entity.pdbx_description
1 polymer ?
#
loop_
_entity_poly.entity_id
_entity_poly.type
_entity_poly.pdbx_seq_one_letter_code
_entity_poly.pdbx_strand_id
1 'polypeptide(L)'
;MKTEQPTWTRSRYTGPLATVTGDGRHAAPKTPRTLVDQAGALLAAYDFTGAYQLLVEVRSLLDHGVIVEDVDAVDATRMLADTLLAMGQPDRAADLVAELAARPGLGPYQSAMLIVTQARLLTAQDQLDEAAACYRDIIDCGTGGRERMRWPVLLATAGAGGVTAAQGRPATAEPALTAAYARLSEEYGTSHTDVVRVGVELVQVRKQTGGDAAAARLAARLLPAATAGLGQHHPLIVELDGYVDDRTVQPRGRERAPGAAPSVQATASPAAPSRGPSPHCRGTARRRSLPYWALVAAAMGPAAAAATTAPVLAITTFLPARTPGAVAQPPTQQAAVLVAARSFWSPSYPAAGGVRIIRDSGTTIDVAWTDPTGGTRPTILFLTEDDTPPVVAATVQAATTSHRLTGLNRRARRYCISVAIAYSTTTLARAPDVCTSRPAPATSNTRAGIPPNSTPATSTPRPATTSG
;
A
#
# COMPACT_ATOMS: atom_id res chain seq x y z
N MET A 1 20.47 50.75 -16.56
CA MET A 1 19.42 49.72 -16.41
C MET A 1 19.72 48.91 -15.16
N LYS A 2 19.09 49.24 -14.03
CA LYS A 2 19.13 48.46 -12.79
C LYS A 2 17.89 47.57 -12.79
N THR A 3 18.09 46.26 -12.75
CA THR A 3 17.02 45.27 -12.55
C THR A 3 16.60 45.29 -11.09
N GLU A 4 15.38 45.76 -10.82
CA GLU A 4 14.72 45.63 -9.52
C GLU A 4 14.36 44.16 -9.28
N GLN A 5 14.78 43.63 -8.12
CA GLN A 5 14.31 42.35 -7.61
C GLN A 5 12.93 42.55 -6.97
N PRO A 6 11.96 41.64 -7.19
CA PRO A 6 10.70 41.69 -6.48
C PRO A 6 10.93 41.34 -5.00
N THR A 7 10.76 42.33 -4.13
CA THR A 7 10.70 42.16 -2.68
C THR A 7 9.38 41.47 -2.32
N TRP A 8 9.41 40.14 -2.18
CA TRP A 8 8.31 39.40 -1.57
C TRP A 8 8.26 39.74 -0.08
N THR A 9 7.32 40.59 0.31
CA THR A 9 6.94 40.80 1.71
C THR A 9 6.43 39.48 2.28
N ARG A 10 7.23 38.87 3.17
CA ARG A 10 6.84 37.71 3.98
C ARG A 10 5.62 38.07 4.83
N SER A 11 4.43 37.72 4.36
CA SER A 11 3.26 37.64 5.23
C SER A 11 3.24 36.25 5.86
N ARG A 12 3.61 36.16 7.14
CA ARG A 12 3.39 34.96 7.95
C ARG A 12 1.88 34.87 8.20
N TYR A 13 1.21 33.92 7.57
CA TYR A 13 -0.16 33.59 7.97
C TYR A 13 -0.09 32.73 9.24
N THR A 14 -0.45 33.31 10.38
CA THR A 14 -0.54 32.62 11.69
C THR A 14 -1.98 32.27 12.05
N GLY A 15 -2.87 32.19 11.05
CA GLY A 15 -4.31 32.05 11.26
C GLY A 15 -4.76 30.60 11.47
N PRO A 16 -5.74 30.35 12.35
CA PRO A 16 -6.33 29.04 12.61
C PRO A 16 -7.03 28.41 11.39
N LEU A 17 -6.79 27.12 11.10
CA LEU A 17 -7.69 26.27 10.31
C LEU A 17 -8.81 25.77 11.21
N ALA A 18 -9.90 26.53 11.34
CA ALA A 18 -11.03 26.15 12.16
C ALA A 18 -11.88 25.09 11.44
N THR A 19 -12.05 23.92 12.05
CA THR A 19 -13.16 23.01 11.75
C THR A 19 -14.29 23.28 12.75
N VAL A 20 -15.48 23.57 12.23
CA VAL A 20 -16.69 23.70 13.05
C VAL A 20 -17.17 22.28 13.36
N THR A 21 -17.08 21.85 14.62
CA THR A 21 -17.77 20.62 15.05
C THR A 21 -19.27 20.90 15.20
N GLY A 22 -20.10 19.87 15.00
CA GLY A 22 -21.58 19.97 14.95
C GLY A 22 -22.27 20.47 16.23
N ASP A 23 -21.49 20.76 17.26
CA ASP A 23 -21.83 21.22 18.60
C ASP A 23 -21.40 22.68 18.86
N GLY A 24 -21.00 23.41 17.82
CA GLY A 24 -20.83 24.88 17.86
C GLY A 24 -19.62 25.37 18.67
N ARG A 25 -18.73 24.46 19.08
CA ARG A 25 -17.44 24.82 19.68
C ARG A 25 -16.39 24.83 18.57
N HIS A 26 -15.64 25.93 18.46
CA HIS A 26 -14.48 25.96 17.55
C HIS A 26 -13.45 24.95 18.06
N ALA A 27 -13.22 23.88 17.29
CA ALA A 27 -12.06 23.03 17.52
C ALA A 27 -10.81 23.90 17.38
N ALA A 28 -9.83 23.72 18.28
CA ALA A 28 -8.55 24.40 18.14
C ALA A 28 -7.99 24.16 16.74
N PRO A 29 -7.44 25.18 16.08
CA PRO A 29 -6.87 25.01 14.76
C PRO A 29 -5.80 23.94 14.77
N LYS A 30 -5.95 22.95 13.89
CA LYS A 30 -4.88 21.97 13.67
C LYS A 30 -3.79 22.64 12.85
N THR A 31 -2.57 22.68 13.37
CA THR A 31 -1.41 23.06 12.59
C THR A 31 -1.01 21.90 11.66
N PRO A 32 -0.34 22.17 10.53
CA PRO A 32 0.20 21.12 9.67
C PRO A 32 1.06 20.10 10.43
N ARG A 33 1.89 20.55 11.37
CA ARG A 33 2.64 19.68 12.29
C ARG A 33 1.74 18.73 13.08
N THR A 34 0.66 19.25 13.69
CA THR A 34 -0.28 18.41 14.45
C THR A 34 -1.02 17.41 13.56
N LEU A 35 -1.25 17.74 12.30
CA LEU A 35 -1.82 16.81 11.33
C LEU A 35 -0.81 15.70 11.01
N VAL A 36 0.44 16.04 10.72
CA VAL A 36 1.50 15.04 10.48
C VAL A 36 1.67 14.10 11.69
N ASP A 37 1.68 14.64 12.91
CA ASP A 37 1.76 13.83 14.13
C ASP A 37 0.53 12.92 14.31
N GLN A 38 -0.68 13.40 13.98
CA GLN A 38 -1.90 12.58 13.96
C GLN A 38 -1.82 11.46 12.93
N ALA A 39 -1.35 11.74 11.71
CA ALA A 39 -1.12 10.71 10.71
C ALA A 39 -0.10 9.67 11.19
N GLY A 40 0.94 10.10 11.90
CA GLY A 40 1.95 9.20 12.49
C GLY A 40 1.34 8.25 13.51
N ALA A 41 0.46 8.75 14.38
CA ALA A 41 -0.26 7.93 15.34
C ALA A 41 -1.21 6.92 14.65
N LEU A 42 -1.90 7.35 13.58
CA LEU A 42 -2.76 6.47 12.79
C LEU A 42 -1.96 5.36 12.09
N LEU A 43 -0.79 5.69 11.51
CA LEU A 43 0.12 4.70 10.95
C LEU A 43 0.65 3.72 12.00
N ALA A 44 1.02 4.22 13.18
CA ALA A 44 1.46 3.38 14.29
C ALA A 44 0.36 2.44 14.79
N ALA A 45 -0.91 2.83 14.62
CA ALA A 45 -2.09 2.01 14.91
C ALA A 45 -2.56 1.15 13.73
N TYR A 46 -1.85 1.18 12.59
CA TYR A 46 -2.21 0.50 11.34
C TYR A 46 -3.55 0.95 10.74
N ASP A 47 -4.03 2.15 11.09
CA ASP A 47 -5.16 2.80 10.42
C ASP A 47 -4.67 3.54 9.17
N PHE A 48 -4.38 2.79 8.12
CA PHE A 48 -3.92 3.34 6.85
C PHE A 48 -4.98 4.19 6.15
N THR A 49 -6.27 3.92 6.40
CA THR A 49 -7.36 4.70 5.77
C THR A 49 -7.45 6.09 6.41
N GLY A 50 -7.45 6.15 7.74
CA GLY A 50 -7.40 7.42 8.46
C GLY A 50 -6.13 8.21 8.16
N ALA A 51 -4.97 7.53 8.16
CA ALA A 51 -3.70 8.16 7.80
C ALA A 51 -3.72 8.75 6.37
N TYR A 52 -4.23 8.00 5.39
CA TYR A 52 -4.35 8.46 4.01
C TYR A 52 -5.21 9.72 3.89
N GLN A 53 -6.41 9.71 4.49
CA GLN A 53 -7.31 10.87 4.43
C GLN A 53 -6.65 12.12 4.99
N LEU A 54 -5.96 11.99 6.12
CA LEU A 54 -5.31 13.10 6.80
C LEU A 54 -4.09 13.60 6.02
N LEU A 55 -3.28 12.70 5.46
CA LEU A 55 -2.10 13.07 4.68
C LEU A 55 -2.45 13.73 3.34
N VAL A 56 -3.56 13.33 2.71
CA VAL A 56 -4.11 14.03 1.53
C VAL A 56 -4.59 15.43 1.89
N GLU A 57 -5.19 15.63 3.07
CA GLU A 57 -5.56 16.95 3.56
C GLU A 57 -4.32 17.84 3.77
N VAL A 58 -3.27 17.31 4.42
CA VAL A 58 -1.99 18.01 4.57
C VAL A 58 -1.41 18.40 3.21
N ARG A 59 -1.48 17.50 2.23
CA ARG A 59 -1.00 17.78 0.88
C ARG A 59 -1.79 18.89 0.19
N SER A 60 -3.12 18.85 0.30
CA SER A 60 -3.98 19.92 -0.21
C SER A 60 -3.60 21.28 0.40
N LEU A 61 -3.35 21.34 1.71
CA LEU A 61 -2.91 22.57 2.37
C LEU A 61 -1.57 23.08 1.81
N LEU A 62 -0.61 22.18 1.59
CA LEU A 62 0.68 22.51 0.97
C LEU A 62 0.49 23.09 -0.44
N ASP A 63 -0.36 22.47 -1.26
CA ASP A 63 -0.64 22.89 -2.64
C ASP A 63 -1.32 24.27 -2.69
N HIS A 64 -2.11 24.62 -1.68
CA HIS A 64 -2.74 25.94 -1.53
C HIS A 64 -1.83 27.00 -0.89
N GLY A 65 -0.53 26.72 -0.73
CA GLY A 65 0.46 27.68 -0.27
C GLY A 65 0.44 27.95 1.23
N VAL A 66 -0.16 27.06 2.04
CA VAL A 66 -0.03 27.13 3.50
C VAL A 66 1.44 26.88 3.84
N ILE A 67 2.06 27.82 4.55
CA ILE A 67 3.46 27.71 4.95
C ILE A 67 3.59 26.63 6.02
N VAL A 68 4.21 25.52 5.64
CA VAL A 68 4.59 24.41 6.52
C VAL A 68 6.10 24.39 6.61
N GLU A 69 6.66 23.91 7.72
CA GLU A 69 8.09 23.63 7.76
C GLU A 69 8.43 22.61 6.68
N ASP A 70 9.50 22.83 5.92
CA ASP A 70 9.87 21.96 4.79
C ASP A 70 10.07 20.50 5.24
N VAL A 71 10.54 20.30 6.49
CA VAL A 71 10.70 18.98 7.09
C VAL A 71 9.36 18.24 7.26
N ASP A 72 8.31 18.95 7.71
CA ASP A 72 6.98 18.36 7.90
C ASP A 72 6.32 18.02 6.55
N ALA A 73 6.56 18.84 5.53
CA ALA A 73 6.08 18.57 4.17
C ALA A 73 6.74 17.32 3.55
N VAL A 74 8.05 17.16 3.78
CA VAL A 74 8.80 15.97 3.38
C VAL A 74 8.30 14.73 4.10
N ASP A 75 8.13 14.82 5.43
CA ASP A 75 7.65 13.69 6.24
C ASP A 75 6.22 13.30 5.87
N ALA A 76 5.31 14.26 5.68
CA ALA A 76 3.94 14.01 5.22
C ALA A 76 3.91 13.27 3.88
N THR A 77 4.72 13.73 2.92
CA THR A 77 4.78 13.12 1.58
C THR A 77 5.34 11.69 1.65
N ARG A 78 6.39 11.47 2.46
CA ARG A 78 6.96 10.13 2.68
C ARG A 78 5.95 9.20 3.36
N MET A 79 5.28 9.69 4.40
CA MET A 79 4.26 8.92 5.13
C MET A 79 3.09 8.56 4.21
N LEU A 80 2.71 9.43 3.27
CA LEU A 80 1.69 9.13 2.28
C LEU A 80 2.15 8.01 1.34
N ALA A 81 3.41 8.02 0.91
CA ALA A 81 3.99 6.92 0.14
C ALA A 81 3.98 5.60 0.93
N ASP A 82 4.42 5.61 2.20
CA ASP A 82 4.36 4.43 3.08
C ASP A 82 2.93 3.92 3.26
N THR A 83 1.95 4.82 3.39
CA THR A 83 0.53 4.49 3.50
C THR A 83 0.02 3.81 2.24
N LEU A 84 0.35 4.36 1.07
CA LEU A 84 -0.03 3.80 -0.22
C LEU A 84 0.60 2.42 -0.45
N LEU A 85 1.85 2.22 -0.05
CA LEU A 85 2.49 0.90 -0.07
C LEU A 85 1.74 -0.10 0.81
N ALA A 86 1.37 0.28 2.04
CA ALA A 86 0.60 -0.57 2.94
C ALA A 86 -0.81 -0.89 2.41
N MET A 87 -1.39 0.00 1.60
CA MET A 87 -2.67 -0.20 0.91
C MET A 87 -2.54 -0.97 -0.41
N GLY A 88 -1.34 -1.44 -0.78
CA GLY A 88 -1.11 -2.19 -2.03
C GLY A 88 -1.17 -1.32 -3.29
N GLN A 89 -0.81 -0.04 -3.20
CA GLN A 89 -0.81 0.92 -4.30
C GLN A 89 0.62 1.40 -4.64
N PRO A 90 1.52 0.50 -5.10
CA PRO A 90 2.93 0.83 -5.31
C PRO A 90 3.14 1.88 -6.40
N ASP A 91 2.33 1.89 -7.47
CA ASP A 91 2.48 2.86 -8.56
C ASP A 91 2.26 4.30 -8.07
N ARG A 92 1.22 4.50 -7.24
CA ARG A 92 0.94 5.82 -6.65
C ARG A 92 2.01 6.23 -5.62
N ALA A 93 2.58 5.26 -4.91
CA ALA A 93 3.69 5.53 -4.00
C ALA A 93 4.96 5.92 -4.77
N ALA A 94 5.20 5.33 -5.94
CA ALA A 94 6.36 5.61 -6.79
C ALA A 94 6.43 7.08 -7.22
N ASP A 95 5.28 7.69 -7.57
CA ASP A 95 5.19 9.11 -7.92
C ASP A 95 5.69 10.01 -6.78
N LEU A 96 5.27 9.71 -5.54
CA LEU A 96 5.67 10.48 -4.36
C LEU A 96 7.14 10.27 -3.98
N VAL A 97 7.64 9.04 -4.12
CA VAL A 97 9.06 8.74 -3.91
C VAL A 97 9.93 9.46 -4.94
N ALA A 98 9.51 9.49 -6.21
CA ALA A 98 10.21 10.21 -7.27
C ALA A 98 10.22 11.73 -7.02
N GLU A 99 9.09 12.30 -6.58
CA GLU A 99 9.00 13.70 -6.18
C GLU A 99 10.01 14.03 -5.08
N LEU A 100 10.04 13.25 -4.00
CA LEU A 100 10.96 13.45 -2.90
C LEU A 100 12.43 13.26 -3.32
N ALA A 101 12.71 12.29 -4.18
CA ALA A 101 14.06 12.03 -4.69
C ALA A 101 14.58 13.18 -5.57
N ALA A 102 13.69 13.88 -6.28
CA ALA A 102 14.04 15.06 -7.07
C ALA A 102 14.21 16.32 -6.19
N ARG A 103 13.76 16.30 -4.95
CA ARG A 103 13.77 17.46 -4.05
C ARG A 103 15.21 17.74 -3.56
N PRO A 104 15.74 18.94 -3.82
CA PRO A 104 17.09 19.29 -3.33
C PRO A 104 17.06 19.54 -1.82
N GLY A 105 18.20 19.30 -1.17
CA GLY A 105 18.42 19.74 0.22
C GLY A 105 17.84 18.84 1.31
N LEU A 106 17.42 17.61 1.00
CA LEU A 106 17.02 16.64 2.03
C LEU A 106 18.16 16.41 3.02
N GLY A 107 17.85 16.53 4.32
CA GLY A 107 18.78 16.21 5.38
C GLY A 107 19.18 14.72 5.36
N PRO A 108 20.29 14.33 6.03
CA PRO A 108 20.75 12.94 6.04
C PRO A 108 19.71 11.94 6.57
N TYR A 109 18.94 12.34 7.59
CA TYR A 109 17.90 11.50 8.17
C TYR A 109 16.73 11.30 7.19
N GLN A 110 16.23 12.39 6.60
CA GLN A 110 15.14 12.35 5.61
C GLN A 110 15.54 11.54 4.39
N SER A 111 16.76 11.74 3.89
CA SER A 111 17.33 10.95 2.80
C SER A 111 17.37 9.46 3.14
N ALA A 112 17.80 9.09 4.36
CA ALA A 112 17.85 7.69 4.78
C ALA A 112 16.44 7.06 4.86
N MET A 113 15.48 7.77 5.46
CA MET A 113 14.09 7.29 5.54
C MET A 113 13.41 7.20 4.16
N LEU A 114 13.74 8.11 3.24
CA LEU A 114 13.31 8.01 1.85
C LEU A 114 13.88 6.75 1.17
N ILE A 115 15.17 6.45 1.36
CA ILE A 115 15.79 5.23 0.81
C ILE A 115 15.15 3.97 1.42
N VAL A 116 14.81 3.96 2.72
CA VAL A 116 14.04 2.86 3.33
C VAL A 116 12.69 2.68 2.63
N THR A 117 11.98 3.78 2.37
CA THR A 117 10.68 3.78 1.69
C THR A 117 10.81 3.28 0.24
N GLN A 118 11.84 3.74 -0.47
CA GLN A 118 12.15 3.30 -1.83
C GLN A 118 12.48 1.79 -1.88
N ALA A 119 13.25 1.28 -0.92
CA ALA A 119 13.55 -0.15 -0.86
C ALA A 119 12.28 -1.00 -0.61
N ARG A 120 11.33 -0.50 0.19
CA ARG A 120 10.03 -1.14 0.38
C ARG A 120 9.18 -1.12 -0.90
N LEU A 121 9.17 -0.01 -1.63
CA LEU A 121 8.53 0.09 -2.94
C LEU A 121 9.11 -0.94 -3.92
N LEU A 122 10.43 -1.00 -4.03
CA LEU A 122 11.13 -1.97 -4.88
C LEU A 122 10.79 -3.41 -4.48
N THR A 123 10.72 -3.69 -3.18
CA THR A 123 10.28 -5.00 -2.67
C THR A 123 8.85 -5.33 -3.09
N ALA A 124 7.93 -4.36 -3.01
CA ALA A 124 6.54 -4.54 -3.45
C ALA A 124 6.42 -4.73 -4.98
N GLN A 125 7.41 -4.28 -5.74
CA GLN A 125 7.53 -4.46 -7.19
C GLN A 125 8.34 -5.71 -7.59
N ASP A 126 8.72 -6.56 -6.62
CA ASP A 126 9.55 -7.76 -6.81
C ASP A 126 10.97 -7.46 -7.35
N GLN A 127 11.45 -6.22 -7.19
CA GLN A 127 12.81 -5.78 -7.55
C GLN A 127 13.75 -5.96 -6.36
N LEU A 128 13.97 -7.22 -5.97
CA LEU A 128 14.61 -7.59 -4.71
C LEU A 128 16.11 -7.24 -4.66
N ASP A 129 16.83 -7.33 -5.78
CA ASP A 129 18.26 -7.02 -5.82
C ASP A 129 18.51 -5.52 -5.66
N GLU A 130 17.67 -4.70 -6.28
CA GLU A 130 17.66 -3.25 -6.15
C GLU A 130 17.28 -2.82 -4.74
N ALA A 131 16.25 -3.44 -4.15
CA ALA A 131 15.88 -3.20 -2.76
C ALA A 131 17.03 -3.52 -1.79
N ALA A 132 17.72 -4.66 -2.00
CA ALA A 132 18.88 -5.04 -1.20
C ALA A 132 20.04 -4.04 -1.33
N ALA A 133 20.25 -3.46 -2.51
CA ALA A 133 21.26 -2.43 -2.73
C ALA A 133 20.93 -1.16 -1.94
N CYS A 134 19.68 -0.69 -1.97
CA CYS A 134 19.23 0.46 -1.18
C CYS A 134 19.45 0.28 0.32
N TYR A 135 19.12 -0.88 0.88
CA TYR A 135 19.35 -1.15 2.30
C TYR A 135 20.84 -1.20 2.64
N ARG A 136 21.66 -1.80 1.79
CA ARG A 136 23.12 -1.85 1.98
C ARG A 136 23.73 -0.45 2.03
N ASP A 137 23.31 0.45 1.14
CA ASP A 137 23.78 1.83 1.15
C ASP A 137 23.52 2.54 2.49
N ILE A 138 22.33 2.36 3.08
CA ILE A 138 22.01 2.93 4.40
C ILE A 138 22.89 2.33 5.49
N ILE A 139 23.03 0.99 5.50
CA ILE A 139 23.81 0.27 6.51
C ILE A 139 25.26 0.72 6.47
N ASP A 140 25.86 0.78 5.28
CA ASP A 140 27.25 1.21 5.06
C ASP A 140 27.45 2.65 5.53
N CYS A 141 26.51 3.56 5.20
CA CYS A 141 26.58 4.96 5.66
C CYS A 141 26.32 5.13 7.16
N GLY A 142 25.61 4.19 7.79
CA GLY A 142 25.28 4.16 9.21
C GLY A 142 26.43 3.75 10.14
N THR A 143 27.44 3.06 9.62
CA THR A 143 28.59 2.57 10.39
C THR A 143 29.44 3.67 11.05
N GLY A 144 29.22 4.94 10.69
CA GLY A 144 29.93 6.12 11.23
C GLY A 144 29.41 6.70 12.55
N GLY A 145 28.50 6.03 13.27
CA GLY A 145 28.19 6.36 14.68
C GLY A 145 27.34 7.61 14.93
N ARG A 146 26.53 8.07 13.96
CA ARG A 146 25.61 9.20 14.19
C ARG A 146 24.36 8.70 14.91
N GLU A 147 24.14 9.16 16.13
CA GLU A 147 22.98 8.78 16.96
C GLU A 147 21.64 8.96 16.23
N ARG A 148 21.44 10.08 15.51
CA ARG A 148 20.23 10.33 14.72
C ARG A 148 20.01 9.34 13.57
N MET A 149 21.03 8.62 13.12
CA MET A 149 20.92 7.63 12.03
C MET A 149 20.64 6.22 12.54
N ARG A 150 20.65 5.98 13.87
CA ARG A 150 20.47 4.63 14.44
C ARG A 150 19.17 3.97 13.98
N TRP A 151 18.06 4.70 14.07
CA TRP A 151 16.75 4.20 13.66
C TRP A 151 16.69 3.76 12.18
N PRO A 152 16.98 4.62 11.18
CA PRO A 152 17.00 4.20 9.77
C PRO A 152 17.92 3.01 9.49
N VAL A 153 19.08 2.93 10.17
CA VAL A 153 20.05 1.84 9.98
C VAL A 153 19.50 0.51 10.49
N LEU A 154 18.84 0.51 11.65
CA LEU A 154 18.21 -0.68 12.19
C LEU A 154 17.03 -1.13 11.32
N LEU A 155 16.20 -0.20 10.84
CA LEU A 155 15.14 -0.51 9.87
C LEU A 155 15.70 -1.06 8.56
N ALA A 156 16.79 -0.50 8.04
CA ALA A 156 17.44 -1.00 6.85
C ALA A 156 18.06 -2.39 7.04
N THR A 157 18.61 -2.66 8.23
CA THR A 157 19.14 -3.98 8.57
C THR A 157 18.03 -5.03 8.60
N ALA A 158 16.89 -4.70 9.23
CA ALA A 158 15.72 -5.57 9.22
C ALA A 158 15.18 -5.78 7.79
N GLY A 159 15.01 -4.70 7.03
CA GLY A 159 14.56 -4.74 5.64
C GLY A 159 15.45 -5.58 4.74
N ALA A 160 16.78 -5.48 4.86
CA ALA A 160 17.73 -6.32 4.13
C ALA A 160 17.56 -7.81 4.46
N GLY A 161 17.28 -8.12 5.73
CA GLY A 161 16.94 -9.47 6.16
C GLY A 161 15.63 -9.97 5.53
N GLY A 162 14.58 -9.15 5.54
CA GLY A 162 13.30 -9.45 4.88
C GLY A 162 13.46 -9.71 3.37
N VAL A 163 14.21 -8.86 2.67
CA VAL A 163 14.54 -9.04 1.24
C VAL A 163 15.32 -10.33 1.01
N THR A 164 16.29 -10.64 1.86
CA THR A 164 17.06 -11.89 1.75
C THR A 164 16.15 -13.12 1.90
N ALA A 165 15.14 -13.06 2.78
CA ALA A 165 14.15 -14.14 2.88
C ALA A 165 13.26 -14.23 1.63
N ALA A 166 12.80 -13.09 1.11
CA ALA A 166 12.00 -13.01 -0.12
C ALA A 166 12.75 -13.56 -1.35
N GLN A 167 14.08 -13.40 -1.39
CA GLN A 167 14.95 -14.02 -2.41
C GLN A 167 15.10 -15.55 -2.27
N GLY A 168 14.33 -16.20 -1.39
CA GLY A 168 14.39 -17.64 -1.18
C GLY A 168 15.56 -18.09 -0.31
N ARG A 169 16.16 -17.18 0.49
CA ARG A 169 17.29 -17.49 1.38
C ARG A 169 16.98 -17.28 2.87
N PRO A 170 15.89 -17.85 3.41
CA PRO A 170 15.45 -17.58 4.78
C PRO A 170 16.44 -18.03 5.86
N ALA A 171 17.20 -19.11 5.61
CA ALA A 171 18.25 -19.56 6.53
C ALA A 171 19.39 -18.53 6.67
N THR A 172 19.67 -17.74 5.62
CA THR A 172 20.63 -16.63 5.71
C THR A 172 20.01 -15.39 6.34
N ALA A 173 18.72 -15.14 6.11
CA ALA A 173 18.00 -13.99 6.66
C ALA A 173 17.82 -14.07 8.18
N GLU A 174 17.54 -15.27 8.70
CA GLU A 174 17.11 -15.47 10.09
C GLU A 174 18.10 -14.91 11.14
N PRO A 175 19.42 -15.15 11.08
CA PRO A 175 20.35 -14.58 12.05
C PRO A 175 20.41 -13.05 11.98
N ALA A 176 20.35 -12.48 10.77
CA ALA A 176 20.39 -11.04 10.56
C ALA A 176 19.12 -10.36 11.10
N LEU A 177 17.94 -10.91 10.80
CA LEU A 177 16.67 -10.43 11.36
C LEU A 177 16.61 -10.59 12.88
N THR A 178 17.12 -11.70 13.42
CA THR A 178 17.19 -11.91 14.88
C THR A 178 18.04 -10.85 15.56
N ALA A 179 19.21 -10.53 15.00
CA ALA A 179 20.10 -9.50 15.52
C ALA A 179 19.49 -8.09 15.40
N ALA A 180 18.82 -7.79 14.28
CA ALA A 180 18.12 -6.52 14.09
C ALA A 180 16.97 -6.36 15.09
N TYR A 181 16.14 -7.39 15.26
CA TYR A 181 15.04 -7.41 16.23
C TYR A 181 15.54 -7.18 17.66
N ALA A 182 16.61 -7.87 18.07
CA ALA A 182 17.19 -7.73 19.40
C ALA A 182 17.63 -6.28 19.68
N ARG A 183 18.39 -5.67 18.76
CA ARG A 183 18.84 -4.28 18.89
C ARG A 183 17.68 -3.28 18.89
N LEU A 184 16.72 -3.46 17.99
CA LEU A 184 15.51 -2.63 17.96
C LEU A 184 14.73 -2.73 19.27
N SER A 185 14.61 -3.92 19.84
CA SER A 185 13.92 -4.16 21.11
C SER A 185 14.63 -3.53 22.30
N GLU A 186 15.97 -3.59 22.32
CA GLU A 186 16.79 -2.96 23.36
C GLU A 186 16.69 -1.43 23.34
N GLU A 187 16.67 -0.83 22.15
CA GLU A 187 16.74 0.63 22.00
C GLU A 187 15.36 1.30 22.08
N TYR A 188 14.30 0.67 21.54
CA TYR A 188 12.97 1.29 21.40
C TYR A 188 11.87 0.56 22.19
N GLY A 189 12.20 -0.56 22.82
CA GLY A 189 11.26 -1.37 23.58
C GLY A 189 10.47 -2.35 22.71
N THR A 190 10.09 -3.47 23.30
CA THR A 190 9.38 -4.58 22.63
C THR A 190 7.95 -4.27 22.23
N SER A 191 7.39 -3.16 22.70
CA SER A 191 6.04 -2.66 22.37
C SER A 191 6.00 -1.71 21.18
N HIS A 192 7.14 -1.20 20.70
CA HIS A 192 7.16 -0.25 19.60
C HIS A 192 6.64 -0.90 18.30
N THR A 193 5.77 -0.22 17.55
CA THR A 193 5.08 -0.79 16.38
C THR A 193 6.04 -1.43 15.36
N ASP A 194 7.13 -0.73 14.99
CA ASP A 194 8.15 -1.29 14.09
C ASP A 194 8.93 -2.47 14.68
N VAL A 195 9.16 -2.52 15.99
CA VAL A 195 9.80 -3.67 16.65
C VAL A 195 8.89 -4.90 16.51
N VAL A 196 7.60 -4.73 16.79
CA VAL A 196 6.60 -5.80 16.63
C VAL A 196 6.51 -6.24 15.17
N ARG A 197 6.53 -5.31 14.21
CA ARG A 197 6.55 -5.62 12.76
C ARG A 197 7.75 -6.49 12.39
N VAL A 198 8.96 -6.11 12.80
CA VAL A 198 10.17 -6.93 12.57
C VAL A 198 10.07 -8.29 13.28
N GLY A 199 9.44 -8.35 14.44
CA GLY A 199 9.13 -9.59 15.14
C GLY A 199 8.22 -10.53 14.33
N VAL A 200 7.17 -9.98 13.69
CA VAL A 200 6.29 -10.72 12.77
C VAL A 200 7.07 -11.25 11.56
N GLU A 201 7.91 -10.41 10.94
CA GLU A 201 8.78 -10.83 9.83
C GLU A 201 9.70 -11.98 10.25
N LEU A 202 10.27 -11.93 11.46
CA LEU A 202 11.09 -13.02 12.00
C LEU A 202 10.28 -14.31 12.25
N VAL A 203 9.03 -14.21 12.70
CA VAL A 203 8.11 -15.36 12.83
C VAL A 203 7.86 -16.01 11.46
N GLN A 204 7.62 -15.20 10.42
CA GLN A 204 7.46 -15.69 9.05
C GLN A 204 8.71 -16.40 8.54
N VAL A 205 9.90 -15.83 8.76
CA VAL A 205 11.17 -16.48 8.39
C VAL A 205 11.39 -17.78 9.16
N ARG A 206 11.07 -17.81 10.46
CA ARG A 206 11.12 -19.03 11.28
C ARG A 206 10.17 -20.12 10.80
N LYS A 207 9.01 -19.75 10.26
CA LYS A 207 8.09 -20.69 9.61
C LYS A 207 8.75 -21.35 8.40
N GLN A 208 9.48 -20.57 7.60
CA GLN A 208 10.16 -21.08 6.40
C GLN A 208 11.35 -21.99 6.74
N THR A 209 12.09 -21.71 7.82
CA THR A 209 13.28 -22.49 8.21
C THR A 209 13.00 -23.66 9.15
N GLY A 210 12.01 -23.54 10.04
CA GLY A 210 11.74 -24.48 11.12
C GLY A 210 10.29 -24.97 11.19
N GLY A 211 9.44 -24.58 10.24
CA GLY A 211 8.03 -24.98 10.16
C GLY A 211 7.12 -24.27 11.15
N ASP A 212 5.84 -24.64 11.14
CA ASP A 212 4.78 -23.97 11.91
C ASP A 212 5.05 -23.97 13.42
N ALA A 213 5.59 -25.07 13.97
CA ALA A 213 5.88 -25.17 15.40
C ALA A 213 6.98 -24.18 15.86
N ALA A 214 7.98 -23.91 15.02
CA ALA A 214 9.02 -22.93 15.36
C ALA A 214 8.47 -21.50 15.33
N ALA A 215 7.63 -21.21 14.35
CA ALA A 215 6.92 -19.94 14.22
C ALA A 215 5.98 -19.70 15.43
N ALA A 216 5.15 -20.68 15.78
CA ALA A 216 4.23 -20.62 16.91
C ALA A 216 4.94 -20.33 18.23
N ARG A 217 6.06 -21.02 18.49
CA ARG A 217 6.88 -20.78 19.70
C ARG A 217 7.49 -19.38 19.74
N LEU A 218 7.90 -18.83 18.60
CA LEU A 218 8.38 -17.46 18.57
C LEU A 218 7.23 -16.48 18.77
N ALA A 219 6.13 -16.63 18.06
CA ALA A 219 4.95 -15.78 18.19
C ALA A 219 4.44 -15.75 19.64
N ALA A 220 4.31 -16.90 20.30
CA ALA A 220 3.90 -16.99 21.71
C ALA A 220 4.85 -16.26 22.67
N ARG A 221 6.14 -16.13 22.34
CA ARG A 221 7.10 -15.33 23.14
C ARG A 221 6.95 -13.83 22.90
N LEU A 222 6.60 -13.42 21.69
CA LEU A 222 6.46 -12.00 21.32
C LEU A 222 5.10 -11.42 21.77
N LEU A 223 4.05 -12.24 21.74
CA LEU A 223 2.66 -11.82 21.95
C LEU A 223 2.42 -11.02 23.24
N PRO A 224 2.93 -11.42 24.43
CA PRO A 224 2.58 -10.73 25.67
C PRO A 224 3.06 -9.28 25.71
N ALA A 225 4.32 -9.04 25.34
CA ALA A 225 4.90 -7.70 25.34
C ALA A 225 4.30 -6.83 24.24
N ALA A 226 4.09 -7.39 23.05
CA ALA A 226 3.47 -6.69 21.93
C ALA A 226 2.01 -6.30 22.26
N THR A 227 1.25 -7.21 22.89
CA THR A 227 -0.15 -6.98 23.28
C THR A 227 -0.27 -5.90 24.36
N ALA A 228 0.62 -5.91 25.35
CA ALA A 228 0.65 -4.88 26.39
C ALA A 228 0.94 -3.48 25.81
N GLY A 229 1.72 -3.43 24.72
CA GLY A 229 2.09 -2.19 24.03
C GLY A 229 1.03 -1.63 23.09
N LEU A 230 0.55 -2.48 22.19
CA LEU A 230 -0.29 -2.07 21.06
C LEU A 230 -1.79 -2.34 21.27
N GLY A 231 -2.14 -3.14 22.27
CA GLY A 231 -3.50 -3.58 22.53
C GLY A 231 -3.91 -4.82 21.72
N GLN A 232 -4.89 -5.56 22.24
CA GLN A 232 -5.30 -6.88 21.72
C GLN A 232 -5.85 -6.86 20.29
N HIS A 233 -6.41 -5.73 19.85
CA HIS A 233 -7.04 -5.61 18.54
C HIS A 233 -6.11 -5.02 17.47
N HIS A 234 -4.87 -4.70 17.81
CA HIS A 234 -3.92 -4.15 16.83
C HIS A 234 -3.63 -5.19 15.73
N PRO A 235 -3.60 -4.83 14.43
CA PRO A 235 -3.45 -5.78 13.33
C PRO A 235 -2.22 -6.70 13.45
N LEU A 236 -1.08 -6.19 13.92
CA LEU A 236 0.11 -7.01 14.17
C LEU A 236 -0.08 -8.06 15.29
N ILE A 237 -0.93 -7.78 16.28
CA ILE A 237 -1.25 -8.72 17.35
C ILE A 237 -2.15 -9.83 16.81
N VAL A 238 -3.15 -9.47 16.01
CA VAL A 238 -4.02 -10.42 15.31
C VAL A 238 -3.23 -11.30 14.34
N GLU A 239 -2.18 -10.78 13.72
CA GLU A 239 -1.26 -11.57 12.90
C GLU A 239 -0.43 -12.54 13.76
N LEU A 240 0.23 -12.06 14.82
CA LEU A 240 1.02 -12.91 15.73
C LEU A 240 0.17 -14.01 16.38
N ASP A 241 -1.02 -13.68 16.85
CA ASP A 241 -1.96 -14.61 17.48
C ASP A 241 -2.36 -15.72 16.51
N GLY A 242 -2.48 -15.41 15.21
CA GLY A 242 -2.74 -16.39 14.15
C GLY A 242 -1.66 -17.48 13.99
N TYR A 243 -0.44 -17.28 14.50
CA TYR A 243 0.59 -18.32 14.54
C TYR A 243 0.49 -19.20 15.79
N VAL A 244 -0.19 -18.74 16.84
CA VAL A 244 -0.36 -19.45 18.11
C VAL A 244 -1.66 -20.26 18.04
N ASP A 245 -1.76 -21.17 17.07
CA ASP A 245 -2.89 -22.10 17.03
C ASP A 245 -2.72 -23.17 18.12
N ASP A 246 -3.79 -23.47 18.86
CA ASP A 246 -3.80 -24.25 20.13
C ASP A 246 -3.24 -25.69 19.95
N ARG A 247 -3.22 -26.19 18.71
CA ARG A 247 -2.66 -27.50 18.34
C ARG A 247 -1.14 -27.53 18.18
N THR A 248 -0.51 -26.40 17.90
CA THR A 248 0.94 -26.32 17.61
C THR A 248 1.79 -26.08 18.87
N VAL A 249 1.15 -25.66 19.96
CA VAL A 249 1.78 -25.36 21.26
C VAL A 249 1.70 -26.56 22.22
N GLN A 250 1.16 -27.72 21.80
CA GLN A 250 1.24 -28.91 22.63
C GLN A 250 2.72 -29.28 22.87
N PRO A 251 3.15 -29.38 24.14
CA PRO A 251 4.48 -29.86 24.45
C PRO A 251 4.54 -31.31 23.98
N ARG A 252 5.50 -31.64 23.10
CA ARG A 252 5.91 -33.04 22.91
C ARG A 252 6.20 -33.58 24.31
N GLY A 253 5.39 -34.55 24.73
CA GLY A 253 5.52 -35.18 26.03
C GLY A 253 6.96 -35.63 26.26
N ARG A 254 7.44 -35.39 27.49
CA ARG A 254 8.68 -35.89 28.11
C ARG A 254 9.47 -36.88 27.23
N GLU A 255 10.28 -36.37 26.30
CA GLU A 255 11.35 -37.15 25.71
C GLU A 255 12.61 -36.87 26.55
N ARG A 256 13.08 -37.92 27.22
CA ARG A 256 14.28 -37.94 28.07
C ARG A 256 15.47 -37.34 27.30
N ALA A 257 16.21 -36.46 27.96
CA ALA A 257 17.49 -35.96 27.46
C ALA A 257 18.46 -37.11 27.16
N PRO A 258 19.10 -37.12 25.99
CA PRO A 258 20.39 -37.74 25.81
C PRO A 258 21.48 -36.66 25.72
N GLY A 259 22.45 -36.75 26.63
CA GLY A 259 23.87 -36.56 26.39
C GLY A 259 24.33 -35.27 25.71
N ALA A 260 24.99 -34.42 26.50
CA ALA A 260 25.85 -33.34 26.04
C ALA A 260 26.90 -33.79 24.99
N ALA A 261 27.03 -33.04 23.90
CA ALA A 261 28.25 -32.84 23.09
C ALA A 261 28.04 -31.67 22.09
N PRO A 262 29.10 -31.11 21.48
CA PRO A 262 29.89 -29.99 21.99
C PRO A 262 29.64 -28.68 21.21
N SER A 263 30.10 -27.58 21.81
CA SER A 263 30.09 -26.23 21.25
C SER A 263 30.84 -26.14 19.91
N VAL A 264 30.12 -25.83 18.82
CA VAL A 264 30.75 -25.46 17.55
C VAL A 264 31.09 -23.97 17.61
N GLN A 265 32.39 -23.66 17.60
CA GLN A 265 32.90 -22.31 17.43
C GLN A 265 32.46 -21.75 16.08
N ALA A 266 31.82 -20.59 16.10
CA ALA A 266 31.55 -19.81 14.90
C ALA A 266 32.88 -19.31 14.32
N THR A 267 33.28 -19.86 13.17
CA THR A 267 34.35 -19.29 12.36
C THR A 267 33.84 -17.99 11.74
N ALA A 268 34.44 -16.87 12.17
CA ALA A 268 34.23 -15.57 11.54
C ALA A 268 34.63 -15.64 10.06
N SER A 269 33.70 -15.31 9.17
CA SER A 269 33.99 -15.15 7.75
C SER A 269 34.75 -13.84 7.53
N PRO A 270 35.79 -13.79 6.67
CA PRO A 270 36.59 -12.60 6.47
C PRO A 270 35.79 -11.51 5.74
N ALA A 271 35.94 -10.28 6.23
CA ALA A 271 35.36 -9.09 5.63
C ALA A 271 35.81 -8.91 4.17
N ALA A 272 34.83 -8.74 3.27
CA ALA A 272 35.08 -8.33 1.89
C ALA A 272 35.63 -6.89 1.85
N PRO A 273 36.47 -6.54 0.85
CA PRO A 273 37.09 -5.23 0.78
C PRO A 273 36.04 -4.12 0.60
N SER A 274 36.16 -3.09 1.43
CA SER A 274 35.35 -1.89 1.41
C SER A 274 35.43 -1.18 0.07
N ARG A 275 34.32 -1.14 -0.67
CA ARG A 275 34.12 -0.13 -1.72
C ARG A 275 33.91 1.21 -1.03
N GLY A 276 34.53 2.25 -1.56
CA GLY A 276 34.43 3.62 -1.01
C GLY A 276 32.97 4.10 -0.93
N PRO A 277 32.69 5.10 -0.07
CA PRO A 277 31.33 5.50 0.28
C PRO A 277 30.51 5.93 -0.95
N SER A 278 29.30 5.36 -1.08
CA SER A 278 28.32 5.67 -2.12
C SER A 278 28.07 7.19 -2.21
N PRO A 279 27.89 7.75 -3.43
CA PRO A 279 27.78 9.19 -3.66
C PRO A 279 26.56 9.84 -2.99
N HIS A 280 25.58 9.06 -2.54
CA HIS A 280 24.37 9.53 -1.87
C HIS A 280 24.62 9.99 -0.42
N CYS A 281 25.79 9.69 0.15
CA CYS A 281 26.14 10.05 1.52
C CYS A 281 27.03 11.29 1.63
N ARG A 282 27.33 11.98 0.51
CA ARG A 282 27.94 13.32 0.52
C ARG A 282 26.88 14.36 0.24
N GLY A 283 26.58 15.17 1.24
CA GLY A 283 25.86 16.43 1.05
C GLY A 283 26.48 17.18 -0.14
N THR A 284 25.61 17.49 -1.10
CA THR A 284 25.84 18.25 -2.35
C THR A 284 27.26 18.77 -2.59
N ALA A 285 28.03 18.08 -3.44
CA ALA A 285 29.14 18.69 -4.17
C ALA A 285 29.29 18.02 -5.55
N ARG A 286 28.61 18.62 -6.53
CA ARG A 286 28.89 18.66 -7.98
C ARG A 286 29.92 17.63 -8.50
N ARG A 287 29.45 16.48 -8.99
CA ARG A 287 30.08 15.77 -10.13
C ARG A 287 29.04 14.97 -10.89
N ARG A 288 29.11 15.06 -12.23
CA ARG A 288 28.23 14.38 -13.20
C ARG A 288 28.46 12.87 -13.12
N SER A 289 27.64 12.18 -12.33
CA SER A 289 27.38 10.75 -12.47
C SER A 289 25.86 10.60 -12.59
N LEU A 290 25.41 10.01 -13.69
CA LEU A 290 23.99 9.75 -13.95
C LEU A 290 23.38 9.02 -12.74
N PRO A 291 22.39 9.62 -12.06
CA PRO A 291 21.77 9.01 -10.90
C PRO A 291 20.80 7.90 -11.31
N TYR A 292 20.69 6.89 -10.46
CA TYR A 292 19.93 5.65 -10.64
C TYR A 292 18.44 5.87 -11.01
N TRP A 293 17.85 7.02 -10.66
CA TRP A 293 16.50 7.41 -11.07
C TRP A 293 16.34 7.66 -12.59
N ALA A 294 17.43 7.90 -13.31
CA ALA A 294 17.38 8.07 -14.77
C ALA A 294 17.05 6.75 -15.52
N LEU A 295 17.16 5.59 -14.87
CA LEU A 295 16.77 4.30 -15.47
C LEU A 295 15.26 4.04 -15.39
N VAL A 296 14.54 4.66 -14.46
CA VAL A 296 13.08 4.48 -14.31
C VAL A 296 12.30 5.28 -15.36
N ALA A 297 12.84 6.41 -15.83
CA ALA A 297 12.22 7.22 -16.89
C ALA A 297 12.36 6.61 -18.31
N ALA A 298 13.21 5.58 -18.51
CA ALA A 298 13.46 4.99 -19.83
C ALA A 298 12.52 3.83 -20.21
N ALA A 299 11.64 3.39 -19.31
CA ALA A 299 10.69 2.29 -19.57
C ALA A 299 9.31 2.75 -20.08
N MET A 300 9.05 4.05 -20.16
CA MET A 300 7.83 4.60 -20.77
C MET A 300 8.19 5.32 -22.07
N GLY A 301 8.28 4.54 -23.16
CA GLY A 301 8.51 5.08 -24.49
C GLY A 301 7.30 5.91 -24.99
N PRO A 302 7.50 7.11 -25.56
CA PRO A 302 6.44 7.81 -26.26
C PRO A 302 6.25 7.20 -27.65
N ALA A 303 5.09 6.58 -27.86
CA ALA A 303 4.57 6.31 -29.19
C ALA A 303 3.89 7.59 -29.73
N ALA A 304 4.59 8.37 -30.56
CA ALA A 304 3.95 9.21 -31.59
C ALA A 304 4.97 9.87 -32.53
N ALA A 305 4.67 9.73 -33.82
CA ALA A 305 5.03 10.62 -34.93
C ALA A 305 6.50 10.66 -35.40
N ALA A 306 6.81 9.84 -36.40
CA ALA A 306 7.71 10.24 -37.47
C ALA A 306 7.17 9.76 -38.82
N ALA A 307 6.78 10.75 -39.62
CA ALA A 307 6.36 10.59 -40.99
C ALA A 307 7.50 10.09 -41.88
N THR A 308 7.09 9.36 -42.90
CA THR A 308 7.81 8.78 -44.03
C THR A 308 8.78 9.72 -44.73
N THR A 309 10.00 9.24 -45.02
CA THR A 309 10.58 9.21 -46.37
C THR A 309 11.75 8.21 -46.41
N ALA A 310 11.60 7.16 -47.22
CA ALA A 310 12.69 6.31 -47.71
C ALA A 310 13.21 6.86 -49.06
N PRO A 311 14.41 6.44 -49.49
CA PRO A 311 14.47 5.64 -50.71
C PRO A 311 15.36 4.39 -50.52
N VAL A 312 14.83 3.19 -50.78
CA VAL A 312 14.98 2.43 -52.04
C VAL A 312 16.44 2.17 -52.43
N LEU A 313 16.90 0.94 -52.20
CA LEU A 313 17.73 0.24 -53.18
C LEU A 313 17.31 -1.24 -53.23
N ALA A 314 16.80 -1.61 -54.40
CA ALA A 314 16.38 -2.96 -54.75
C ALA A 314 17.59 -3.77 -55.25
N ILE A 315 17.67 -5.04 -54.87
CA ILE A 315 18.29 -6.07 -55.71
C ILE A 315 17.38 -7.31 -55.66
N THR A 316 16.69 -7.52 -56.76
CA THR A 316 15.95 -8.72 -57.14
C THR A 316 16.89 -9.76 -57.75
N THR A 317 16.74 -11.04 -57.41
CA THR A 317 16.88 -12.15 -58.37
C THR A 317 15.91 -13.29 -58.03
N PHE A 318 15.47 -13.95 -59.11
CA PHE A 318 14.34 -14.87 -59.26
C PHE A 318 14.63 -16.33 -58.84
N LEU A 319 13.66 -16.96 -58.15
CA LEU A 319 12.95 -18.26 -58.37
C LEU A 319 13.68 -19.46 -59.05
N PRO A 320 13.38 -20.75 -58.68
CA PRO A 320 12.02 -21.30 -58.80
C PRO A 320 11.54 -22.30 -57.72
N ALA A 321 10.23 -22.54 -57.76
CA ALA A 321 9.43 -23.38 -56.88
C ALA A 321 9.64 -24.90 -57.07
N ARG A 322 9.54 -25.65 -55.96
CA ARG A 322 9.10 -27.05 -55.90
C ARG A 322 8.58 -27.36 -54.49
N THR A 323 7.26 -27.49 -54.34
CA THR A 323 6.61 -28.41 -53.39
C THR A 323 6.21 -29.67 -54.19
N PRO A 324 6.09 -30.88 -53.61
CA PRO A 324 5.49 -31.17 -52.30
C PRO A 324 6.21 -32.27 -51.47
N GLY A 325 5.87 -32.38 -50.19
CA GLY A 325 6.30 -33.51 -49.36
C GLY A 325 6.12 -33.22 -47.87
N ALA A 326 4.92 -33.49 -47.37
CA ALA A 326 4.58 -33.43 -45.96
C ALA A 326 5.50 -34.34 -45.14
N VAL A 327 6.24 -33.75 -44.21
CA VAL A 327 6.68 -34.41 -42.98
C VAL A 327 6.17 -33.55 -41.84
N ALA A 328 5.20 -34.09 -41.11
CA ALA A 328 4.67 -33.52 -39.90
C ALA A 328 5.80 -33.40 -38.86
N GLN A 329 6.24 -32.18 -38.58
CA GLN A 329 6.94 -31.87 -37.34
C GLN A 329 5.89 -31.45 -36.30
N PRO A 330 5.95 -32.01 -35.08
CA PRO A 330 4.99 -31.68 -34.03
C PRO A 330 5.11 -30.19 -33.67
N PRO A 331 4.01 -29.52 -33.30
CA PRO A 331 4.05 -28.14 -32.84
C PRO A 331 5.03 -28.04 -31.66
N THR A 332 5.95 -27.10 -31.79
CA THR A 332 6.78 -26.59 -30.71
C THR A 332 5.95 -26.45 -29.44
N GLN A 333 6.37 -27.14 -28.38
CA GLN A 333 5.81 -27.08 -27.03
C GLN A 333 6.05 -25.70 -26.38
N GLN A 334 5.45 -24.66 -26.95
CA GLN A 334 5.30 -23.34 -26.30
C GLN A 334 3.84 -22.87 -26.29
N ALA A 335 2.90 -23.71 -26.75
CA ALA A 335 1.47 -23.45 -26.65
C ALA A 335 0.76 -24.59 -25.88
N ALA A 336 1.29 -24.95 -24.71
CA ALA A 336 0.60 -25.80 -23.72
C ALA A 336 1.31 -25.79 -22.36
N VAL A 337 1.56 -24.61 -21.78
CA VAL A 337 1.69 -24.46 -20.31
C VAL A 337 0.93 -23.21 -19.89
N LEU A 338 -0.39 -23.23 -20.11
CA LEU A 338 -1.35 -22.37 -19.39
C LEU A 338 -2.22 -23.23 -18.47
N VAL A 339 -1.65 -24.29 -17.90
CA VAL A 339 -2.06 -24.92 -16.64
C VAL A 339 -0.80 -25.45 -15.97
N ALA A 340 -0.01 -24.54 -15.40
CA ALA A 340 0.89 -24.82 -14.29
C ALA A 340 1.25 -23.49 -13.61
N ALA A 341 0.23 -22.76 -13.15
CA ALA A 341 0.40 -22.00 -11.92
C ALA A 341 0.68 -23.04 -10.83
N ARG A 342 1.94 -23.49 -10.73
CA ARG A 342 2.41 -24.28 -9.60
C ARG A 342 2.39 -23.35 -8.41
N SER A 343 1.25 -23.36 -7.73
CA SER A 343 1.13 -23.61 -6.30
C SER A 343 2.49 -23.83 -5.62
N PHE A 344 3.15 -22.74 -5.23
CA PHE A 344 3.69 -22.72 -3.88
C PHE A 344 2.45 -22.74 -3.00
N TRP A 345 2.36 -23.67 -2.05
CA TRP A 345 1.21 -23.80 -1.18
C TRP A 345 0.96 -22.51 -0.39
N SER A 346 0.25 -21.55 -1.00
CA SER A 346 -0.66 -20.71 -0.25
C SER A 346 -1.76 -21.65 0.21
N PRO A 347 -2.11 -21.76 1.50
CA PRO A 347 -3.50 -22.05 1.77
C PRO A 347 -4.26 -20.99 0.96
N SER A 348 -5.06 -21.41 -0.02
CA SER A 348 -5.97 -20.51 -0.72
C SER A 348 -6.89 -19.99 0.37
N TYR A 349 -6.50 -18.85 0.95
CA TYR A 349 -7.21 -18.27 2.07
C TYR A 349 -8.63 -18.03 1.59
N PRO A 350 -9.64 -18.57 2.28
CA PRO A 350 -10.99 -18.55 1.77
C PRO A 350 -11.46 -17.10 1.66
N ALA A 351 -11.93 -16.69 0.48
CA ALA A 351 -12.57 -15.40 0.32
C ALA A 351 -13.92 -15.37 1.06
N ALA A 352 -14.43 -14.16 1.31
CA ALA A 352 -15.77 -14.00 1.86
C ALA A 352 -16.81 -14.73 0.97
N GLY A 353 -17.64 -15.57 1.59
CA GLY A 353 -18.69 -16.31 0.90
C GLY A 353 -19.99 -15.52 0.84
N GLY A 354 -20.89 -15.87 -0.09
CA GLY A 354 -22.28 -15.41 -0.06
C GLY A 354 -22.48 -13.89 -0.04
N VAL A 355 -21.54 -13.13 -0.61
CA VAL A 355 -21.64 -11.67 -0.74
C VAL A 355 -22.93 -11.35 -1.49
N ARG A 356 -23.76 -10.49 -0.91
CA ARG A 356 -25.03 -10.08 -1.52
C ARG A 356 -25.44 -8.69 -1.06
N ILE A 357 -26.13 -8.00 -1.96
CA ILE A 357 -26.78 -6.73 -1.66
C ILE A 357 -28.15 -7.04 -1.03
N ILE A 358 -28.34 -6.64 0.21
CA ILE A 358 -29.61 -6.83 0.94
C ILE A 358 -30.61 -5.75 0.51
N ARG A 359 -30.15 -4.51 0.35
CA ARG A 359 -31.00 -3.36 0.00
C ARG A 359 -30.18 -2.29 -0.73
N ASP A 360 -30.76 -1.72 -1.78
CA ASP A 360 -30.27 -0.51 -2.44
C ASP A 360 -31.37 0.57 -2.39
N SER A 361 -31.07 1.73 -1.79
CA SER A 361 -31.99 2.88 -1.68
C SER A 361 -31.60 4.05 -2.60
N GLY A 362 -30.59 3.87 -3.46
CA GLY A 362 -30.00 4.92 -4.29
C GLY A 362 -28.87 5.68 -3.59
N THR A 363 -29.09 6.13 -2.35
CA THR A 363 -28.06 6.81 -1.52
C THR A 363 -27.35 5.90 -0.52
N THR A 364 -27.91 4.72 -0.26
CA THR A 364 -27.32 3.74 0.64
C THR A 364 -27.42 2.33 0.03
N ILE A 365 -26.41 1.51 0.30
CA ILE A 365 -26.45 0.08 -0.03
C ILE A 365 -26.11 -0.73 1.22
N ASP A 366 -26.99 -1.66 1.59
CA ASP A 366 -26.77 -2.62 2.67
C ASP A 366 -26.22 -3.92 2.06
N VAL A 367 -25.05 -4.35 2.51
CA VAL A 367 -24.34 -5.55 2.00
C VAL A 367 -24.17 -6.55 3.14
N ALA A 368 -24.29 -7.84 2.83
CA ALA A 368 -23.93 -8.91 3.75
C ALA A 368 -23.09 -9.99 3.08
N TRP A 369 -22.31 -10.70 3.89
CA TRP A 369 -21.43 -11.78 3.47
C TRP A 369 -21.31 -12.83 4.58
N THR A 370 -20.63 -13.92 4.26
CA THR A 370 -20.23 -14.96 5.20
C THR A 370 -18.73 -14.89 5.37
N ASP A 371 -18.28 -14.71 6.62
CA ASP A 371 -16.86 -14.71 6.97
C ASP A 371 -16.38 -16.16 7.23
N PRO A 372 -15.48 -16.72 6.39
CA PRO A 372 -14.97 -18.06 6.57
C PRO A 372 -14.01 -18.20 7.76
N THR A 373 -13.57 -17.08 8.36
CA THR A 373 -12.67 -17.06 9.52
C THR A 373 -13.41 -17.06 10.86
N GLY A 374 -14.75 -17.10 10.84
CA GLY A 374 -15.56 -17.07 12.04
C GLY A 374 -15.52 -15.73 12.78
N GLY A 375 -15.19 -14.63 12.09
CA GLY A 375 -15.16 -13.30 12.70
C GLY A 375 -13.85 -12.92 13.37
N THR A 376 -12.73 -13.55 12.99
CA THR A 376 -11.42 -13.28 13.61
C THR A 376 -10.55 -12.32 12.80
N ARG A 377 -10.94 -12.02 11.56
CA ARG A 377 -10.17 -11.16 10.65
C ARG A 377 -10.94 -9.89 10.26
N PRO A 378 -10.25 -8.75 10.08
CA PRO A 378 -10.86 -7.56 9.54
C PRO A 378 -11.28 -7.79 8.08
N THR A 379 -12.37 -7.13 7.69
CA THR A 379 -12.93 -7.25 6.35
C THR A 379 -12.90 -5.89 5.66
N ILE A 380 -12.47 -5.86 4.40
CA ILE A 380 -12.39 -4.65 3.59
C ILE A 380 -13.46 -4.71 2.52
N LEU A 381 -14.24 -3.64 2.39
CA LEU A 381 -15.23 -3.47 1.33
C LEU A 381 -14.66 -2.56 0.24
N PHE A 382 -14.65 -3.07 -0.99
CA PHE A 382 -14.33 -2.29 -2.17
C PHE A 382 -15.61 -1.88 -2.89
N LEU A 383 -15.64 -0.65 -3.38
CA LEU A 383 -16.75 -0.10 -4.14
C LEU A 383 -16.22 0.45 -5.47
N THR A 384 -16.88 0.05 -6.54
CA THR A 384 -16.65 0.54 -7.89
C THR A 384 -17.90 1.32 -8.30
N GLU A 385 -17.74 2.59 -8.70
CA GLU A 385 -18.81 3.41 -9.27
C GLU A 385 -18.72 3.40 -10.80
N ASP A 386 -19.74 2.88 -11.48
CA ASP A 386 -19.74 2.71 -12.93
C ASP A 386 -18.44 2.02 -13.42
N ASP A 387 -17.69 2.65 -14.32
CA ASP A 387 -16.42 2.14 -14.86
C ASP A 387 -15.18 2.74 -14.16
N THR A 388 -15.35 3.33 -12.97
CA THR A 388 -14.22 3.86 -12.19
C THR A 388 -13.45 2.73 -11.49
N PRO A 389 -12.14 2.89 -11.21
CA PRO A 389 -11.40 1.90 -10.45
C PRO A 389 -12.00 1.66 -9.05
N PRO A 390 -11.94 0.43 -8.52
CA PRO A 390 -12.45 0.12 -7.19
C PRO A 390 -11.70 0.92 -6.12
N VAL A 391 -12.43 1.55 -5.21
CA VAL A 391 -11.91 2.25 -4.03
C VAL A 391 -12.26 1.49 -2.76
N VAL A 392 -11.43 1.62 -1.72
CA VAL A 392 -11.77 1.11 -0.38
C VAL A 392 -12.89 1.98 0.18
N ALA A 393 -14.06 1.40 0.35
CA ALA A 393 -15.24 2.10 0.86
C ALA A 393 -15.35 2.01 2.39
N ALA A 394 -14.92 0.88 2.97
CA ALA A 394 -14.89 0.68 4.40
C ALA A 394 -13.91 -0.43 4.79
N THR A 395 -13.34 -0.30 5.99
CA THR A 395 -12.70 -1.40 6.71
C THR A 395 -13.56 -1.69 7.92
N VAL A 396 -14.13 -2.88 8.00
CA VAL A 396 -15.02 -3.28 9.10
C VAL A 396 -14.31 -4.25 10.04
N GLN A 397 -14.64 -4.11 11.31
CA GLN A 397 -14.05 -4.91 12.38
C GLN A 397 -14.39 -6.40 12.21
N ALA A 398 -13.53 -7.23 12.80
CA ALA A 398 -13.72 -8.66 12.92
C ALA A 398 -15.13 -8.98 13.48
N ALA A 399 -15.71 -10.10 13.05
CA ALA A 399 -17.08 -10.55 13.35
C ALA A 399 -18.23 -9.75 12.71
N THR A 400 -17.92 -8.67 11.99
CA THR A 400 -18.91 -7.96 11.17
C THR A 400 -19.20 -8.76 9.90
N THR A 401 -20.46 -9.08 9.64
CA THR A 401 -20.91 -9.81 8.42
C THR A 401 -21.92 -9.03 7.57
N SER A 402 -22.19 -7.77 7.96
CA SER A 402 -22.98 -6.84 7.17
C SER A 402 -22.53 -5.41 7.39
N HIS A 403 -22.67 -4.56 6.37
CA HIS A 403 -22.30 -3.15 6.46
C HIS A 403 -23.19 -2.30 5.55
N ARG A 404 -23.43 -1.06 5.99
CA ARG A 404 -24.20 -0.05 5.25
C ARG A 404 -23.25 0.97 4.65
N LEU A 405 -23.17 0.98 3.33
CA LEU A 405 -22.52 2.05 2.57
C LEU A 405 -23.47 3.25 2.48
N THR A 406 -22.96 4.44 2.77
CA THR A 406 -23.72 5.70 2.73
C THR A 406 -23.05 6.73 1.83
N GLY A 407 -23.74 7.84 1.52
CA GLY A 407 -23.17 8.92 0.69
C GLY A 407 -23.05 8.59 -0.79
N LEU A 408 -23.78 7.59 -1.28
CA LEU A 408 -23.67 7.14 -2.67
C LEU A 408 -24.35 8.11 -3.65
N ASN A 409 -23.76 8.28 -4.82
CA ASN A 409 -24.29 9.09 -5.90
C ASN A 409 -25.55 8.45 -6.49
N ARG A 410 -26.69 9.14 -6.43
CA ARG A 410 -27.96 8.66 -7.02
C ARG A 410 -27.91 8.58 -8.54
N ARG A 411 -26.99 9.31 -9.19
CA ARG A 411 -26.87 9.36 -10.65
C ARG A 411 -26.01 8.24 -11.22
N ALA A 412 -25.21 7.56 -10.38
CA ALA A 412 -24.44 6.39 -10.79
C ALA A 412 -25.38 5.29 -11.29
N ARG A 413 -25.04 4.70 -12.43
CA ARG A 413 -25.85 3.65 -13.08
C ARG A 413 -25.60 2.29 -12.45
N ARG A 414 -24.41 2.07 -11.93
CA ARG A 414 -24.02 0.79 -11.34
C ARG A 414 -23.03 1.01 -10.21
N TYR A 415 -23.23 0.27 -9.12
CA TYR A 415 -22.22 0.06 -8.10
C TYR A 415 -21.85 -1.40 -8.10
N CYS A 416 -20.56 -1.73 -8.15
CA CYS A 416 -20.07 -3.09 -7.93
C CYS A 416 -19.31 -3.14 -6.61
N ILE A 417 -19.63 -4.15 -5.80
CA ILE A 417 -19.12 -4.28 -4.43
C ILE A 417 -18.44 -5.63 -4.31
N SER A 418 -17.24 -5.63 -3.76
CA SER A 418 -16.59 -6.86 -3.30
C SER A 418 -16.12 -6.73 -1.88
N VAL A 419 -15.98 -7.89 -1.26
CA VAL A 419 -15.59 -8.06 0.12
C VAL A 419 -14.29 -8.84 0.13
N ALA A 420 -13.27 -8.33 0.81
CA ALA A 420 -12.01 -9.03 1.00
C ALA A 420 -11.75 -9.28 2.49
N ILE A 421 -11.33 -10.49 2.82
CA ILE A 421 -10.85 -10.83 4.16
C ILE A 421 -9.34 -10.57 4.20
N ALA A 422 -8.89 -9.81 5.20
CA ALA A 422 -7.48 -9.50 5.39
C ALA A 422 -6.83 -10.53 6.33
N TYR A 423 -5.96 -11.37 5.76
CA TYR A 423 -5.22 -12.38 6.49
C TYR A 423 -3.88 -11.86 7.00
N SER A 424 -3.29 -10.92 6.28
CA SER A 424 -2.12 -10.14 6.67
C SER A 424 -2.14 -8.78 5.96
N THR A 425 -1.12 -7.96 6.19
CA THR A 425 -0.91 -6.68 5.50
C THR A 425 -0.74 -6.80 3.99
N THR A 426 -0.29 -7.96 3.50
CA THR A 426 -0.03 -8.22 2.08
C THR A 426 -0.95 -9.28 1.49
N THR A 427 -1.80 -9.91 2.31
CA THR A 427 -2.64 -11.03 1.89
C THR A 427 -4.12 -10.71 2.09
N LEU A 428 -4.80 -10.49 0.97
CA LEU A 428 -6.24 -10.25 0.89
C LEU A 428 -6.89 -11.39 0.08
N ALA A 429 -7.94 -12.00 0.62
CA ALA A 429 -8.78 -12.93 -0.12
C ALA A 429 -10.07 -12.22 -0.55
N ARG A 430 -10.11 -11.75 -1.81
CA ARG A 430 -11.22 -10.97 -2.36
C ARG A 430 -12.28 -11.88 -3.00
N ALA A 431 -13.54 -11.67 -2.61
CA ALA A 431 -14.70 -12.31 -3.23
C ALA A 431 -15.05 -11.66 -4.58
N PRO A 432 -15.74 -12.39 -5.48
CA PRO A 432 -16.27 -11.82 -6.71
C PRO A 432 -17.15 -10.60 -6.46
N ASP A 433 -17.15 -9.65 -7.40
CA ASP A 433 -17.97 -8.46 -7.32
C ASP A 433 -19.46 -8.79 -7.46
N VAL A 434 -20.29 -8.12 -6.65
CA VAL A 434 -21.76 -8.14 -6.74
C VAL A 434 -22.23 -6.74 -7.04
N CYS A 435 -23.03 -6.58 -8.10
CA CYS A 435 -23.39 -5.26 -8.59
C CYS A 435 -24.87 -4.93 -8.41
N THR A 436 -25.18 -3.66 -8.21
CA THR A 436 -26.55 -3.13 -8.27
C THR A 436 -27.07 -3.13 -9.71
N SER A 437 -28.39 -3.13 -9.84
CA SER A 437 -29.09 -2.89 -11.11
C SER A 437 -29.98 -1.67 -10.93
N ARG A 438 -29.47 -0.47 -11.26
CA ARG A 438 -30.25 0.76 -11.18
C ARG A 438 -30.82 1.11 -12.56
N PRO A 439 -32.12 1.41 -12.68
CA PRO A 439 -32.68 1.88 -13.93
C PRO A 439 -32.04 3.22 -14.32
N ALA A 440 -31.77 3.41 -15.61
CA ALA A 440 -31.32 4.68 -16.11
C ALA A 440 -32.33 5.78 -15.72
N PRO A 441 -31.86 6.98 -15.32
CA PRO A 441 -32.78 8.09 -15.05
C PRO A 441 -33.61 8.32 -16.32
N ALA A 442 -34.93 8.30 -16.18
CA ALA A 442 -35.84 8.53 -17.30
C ALA A 442 -35.45 9.84 -17.97
N THR A 443 -34.99 9.78 -19.21
CA THR A 443 -34.82 10.97 -20.03
C THR A 443 -36.21 11.56 -20.21
N SER A 444 -36.48 12.68 -19.54
CA SER A 444 -37.69 13.46 -19.75
C SER A 444 -37.64 14.13 -21.12
N ASN A 445 -37.67 13.35 -22.20
CA ASN A 445 -38.04 13.81 -23.53
C ASN A 445 -39.54 13.58 -23.69
N THR A 446 -40.33 14.29 -22.88
CA THR A 446 -41.71 14.59 -23.25
C THR A 446 -41.73 16.01 -23.79
N ARG A 447 -41.29 16.13 -25.04
CA ARG A 447 -41.79 17.18 -25.93
C ARG A 447 -43.30 17.03 -25.90
N ALA A 448 -43.99 18.00 -25.31
CA ALA A 448 -45.44 18.07 -25.25
C ALA A 448 -45.99 17.81 -26.67
N GLY A 449 -46.52 16.61 -26.87
CA GLY A 449 -47.33 16.27 -28.02
C GLY A 449 -48.61 17.08 -27.89
N ILE A 450 -48.73 18.09 -28.73
CA ILE A 450 -49.98 18.76 -29.02
C ILE A 450 -50.90 17.72 -29.69
N PRO A 451 -52.04 17.33 -29.12
CA PRO A 451 -53.06 16.62 -29.88
C PRO A 451 -53.86 17.63 -30.72
N PRO A 452 -54.14 17.36 -32.01
CA PRO A 452 -55.00 18.21 -32.80
C PRO A 452 -56.48 17.94 -32.46
N ASN A 453 -57.16 19.02 -32.10
CA ASN A 453 -58.52 19.36 -32.52
C ASN A 453 -59.67 18.39 -32.18
N SER A 454 -60.46 18.76 -31.17
CA SER A 454 -61.92 18.56 -31.18
C SER A 454 -62.59 19.75 -30.48
N THR A 455 -63.30 20.54 -31.28
CA THR A 455 -64.04 21.79 -30.97
C THR A 455 -65.47 21.47 -30.44
N PRO A 456 -66.37 22.45 -30.17
CA PRO A 456 -66.76 22.91 -28.83
C PRO A 456 -68.24 22.65 -28.45
N ALA A 457 -68.60 22.82 -27.18
CA ALA A 457 -69.98 23.08 -26.72
C ALA A 457 -69.95 23.77 -25.33
N THR A 458 -70.33 25.06 -25.21
CA THR A 458 -71.59 25.59 -24.61
C THR A 458 -71.86 25.10 -23.18
N SER A 459 -72.17 25.87 -22.13
CA SER A 459 -72.29 27.30 -21.82
C SER A 459 -72.82 27.41 -20.38
N THR A 460 -72.25 28.32 -19.55
CA THR A 460 -72.86 29.06 -18.40
C THR A 460 -73.39 28.31 -17.14
N PRO A 461 -73.63 29.00 -15.99
CA PRO A 461 -72.99 30.21 -15.44
C PRO A 461 -72.62 30.12 -13.94
N ARG A 462 -71.90 31.17 -13.50
CA ARG A 462 -71.61 31.66 -12.15
C ARG A 462 -72.86 31.72 -11.23
N PRO A 463 -72.67 31.70 -9.90
CA PRO A 463 -73.13 32.86 -9.15
C PRO A 463 -72.06 33.40 -8.20
N ALA A 464 -72.04 34.74 -8.12
CA ALA A 464 -71.39 35.50 -7.08
C ALA A 464 -72.42 35.77 -5.97
N THR A 465 -71.98 35.77 -4.72
CA THR A 465 -72.40 36.75 -3.71
C THR A 465 -71.41 36.68 -2.53
N THR A 466 -70.59 37.69 -2.28
CA THR A 466 -70.80 38.91 -1.46
C THR A 466 -70.69 38.69 0.05
N SER A 467 -69.74 39.43 0.64
CA SER A 467 -69.77 40.19 1.90
C SER A 467 -69.92 39.48 3.26
N GLY A 468 -68.89 39.70 4.07
CA GLY A 468 -68.85 39.71 5.53
C GLY A 468 -67.57 40.41 5.95
#